data_AF-A0A914L6Y3-F1
#
_entry.id   AF-A0A914L6Y3-F1
#
_cell.length_a   1.000
_cell.length_b   1.000
_cell.length_c   1.000
_cell.angle_alpha   90.00
_cell.angle_beta   90.00
_cell.angle_gamma   90.00
#
_symmetry.space_group_name_H-M   'P 1'
#
loop_
_entity.id
_entity.type
_entity.pdbx_description
1 polymer ?
#
loop_
_entity_poly.entity_id
_entity_poly.type
_entity_poly.pdbx_seq_one_letter_code
_entity_poly.pdbx_strand_id
1 'polypeptide(L)'
;MADNIANILPLSSIKLGVETVEVELEQNDGSLLLSTIQSAFPNSIGIYYRPKGKECRTMLKFDGRRFMPPSGGWKSGIEYFVEMGGVSRHSTFPFGSYENASKQFERSVNLVQKMMNGCSIKANGQKHANNDISRLSEDDSAYFENRNNITNEELGVISPISKTVQIFNESDYLDGQRQNNVELTKKINSEQKSRKNSETLNESKANTSRELKSLEKDFADLARICTGKDSIIDGQRMELEETKNELERIKLEGNKWKEELLEWDSKWATAQQELEIMRKLGKDQEFLQGQITEMSAQIDNERETWEKIKGELELQLKKWQKDAQDWREKSELSTWAVQELTEQLKKLQREKTDLQRKTTILEEQVNGEAIEFNRRFKERERIQNELLTDNTRLYQINDQLENKFKELKEENERLNEKLLINEKENVKKLEEIKIEFNEKENKLNEFLTEKEAKIEEIEGKIEELTKQKLDLQAKLQQLTNHSQVTEGGNDPLFAYTQD
;
A
#
# COMPACT_ATOMS: atom_id res chain seq x y z
N MET A 1 12.61 -9.43 -32.61
CA MET A 1 11.21 -9.35 -32.15
C MET A 1 10.85 -10.62 -31.37
N ALA A 2 11.33 -10.76 -30.13
CA ALA A 2 10.92 -11.87 -29.25
C ALA A 2 11.05 -11.55 -27.73
N ASP A 3 11.13 -10.27 -27.34
CA ASP A 3 11.47 -9.91 -25.94
C ASP A 3 10.31 -9.28 -25.15
N ASN A 4 9.05 -9.42 -25.58
CA ASN A 4 7.93 -8.67 -24.97
C ASN A 4 6.71 -9.51 -24.54
N ILE A 5 6.93 -10.72 -24.02
CA ILE A 5 5.83 -11.57 -23.47
C ILE A 5 6.10 -12.01 -22.01
N ALA A 6 7.21 -11.62 -21.38
CA ALA A 6 7.55 -12.10 -20.04
C ALA A 6 6.82 -11.42 -18.85
N ASN A 7 6.01 -10.37 -19.08
CA ASN A 7 5.46 -9.52 -18.00
C ASN A 7 3.93 -9.58 -17.80
N ILE A 8 3.25 -10.66 -18.21
CA ILE A 8 1.79 -10.80 -18.06
C ILE A 8 1.39 -12.05 -17.23
N LEU A 9 2.17 -12.37 -16.20
CA LEU A 9 1.71 -13.23 -15.11
C LEU A 9 1.93 -12.46 -13.80
N PRO A 10 1.00 -12.52 -12.83
CA PRO A 10 1.23 -11.90 -11.52
C PRO A 10 2.55 -12.43 -10.96
N LEU A 11 3.40 -11.55 -10.43
CA LEU A 11 4.60 -11.90 -9.67
C LEU A 11 4.18 -12.64 -8.38
N SER A 12 3.70 -13.88 -8.52
CA SER A 12 3.26 -14.73 -7.41
C SER A 12 4.43 -15.46 -6.74
N SER A 13 5.65 -15.32 -7.28
CA SER A 13 6.86 -15.88 -6.68
C SER A 13 8.09 -15.04 -7.02
N ILE A 14 8.97 -14.91 -6.03
CA ILE A 14 10.29 -14.32 -6.16
C ILE A 14 11.34 -15.42 -5.97
N LYS A 15 12.41 -15.38 -6.77
CA LYS A 15 13.55 -16.28 -6.58
C LYS A 15 14.54 -15.59 -5.64
N LEU A 16 14.66 -16.14 -4.44
CA LEU A 16 15.64 -15.67 -3.46
C LEU A 16 16.90 -16.53 -3.57
N GLY A 17 18.04 -15.89 -3.82
CA GLY A 17 19.36 -16.52 -3.72
C GLY A 17 19.90 -16.33 -2.31
N VAL A 18 20.47 -17.38 -1.73
CA VAL A 18 21.19 -17.31 -0.45
C VAL A 18 22.68 -17.17 -0.75
N GLU A 19 23.39 -16.38 0.05
CA GLU A 19 24.84 -16.24 -0.03
C GLU A 19 25.54 -17.60 0.16
N THR A 20 26.61 -17.83 -0.59
CA THR A 20 27.36 -19.08 -0.54
C THR A 20 28.07 -19.23 0.80
N VAL A 21 27.88 -20.37 1.46
CA VAL A 21 28.54 -20.69 2.73
C VAL A 21 29.70 -21.65 2.48
N GLU A 22 30.87 -21.33 3.01
CA GLU A 22 32.01 -22.23 3.03
C GLU A 22 31.83 -23.27 4.14
N VAL A 23 31.97 -24.55 3.79
CA VAL A 23 31.78 -25.66 4.73
C VAL A 23 33.04 -26.51 4.75
N GLU A 24 33.54 -26.81 5.95
CA GLU A 24 34.76 -27.60 6.13
C GLU A 24 34.55 -29.06 5.70
N LEU A 25 35.54 -29.59 4.99
CA LEU A 25 35.60 -30.99 4.57
C LEU A 25 36.31 -31.84 5.63
N GLU A 26 35.99 -33.13 5.69
CA GLU A 26 36.72 -34.05 6.56
C GLU A 26 38.18 -34.21 6.13
N GLN A 27 39.09 -34.14 7.11
CA GLN A 27 40.55 -34.16 6.87
C GLN A 27 41.06 -35.49 6.32
N ASN A 28 40.33 -36.59 6.55
CA ASN A 28 40.80 -37.94 6.21
C ASN A 28 40.55 -38.32 4.76
N ASP A 29 39.36 -37.98 4.23
CA ASP A 29 38.91 -38.44 2.92
C ASP A 29 38.34 -37.32 2.04
N GLY A 30 38.33 -36.08 2.53
CA GLY A 30 37.75 -34.94 1.82
C GLY A 30 36.25 -35.07 1.62
N SER A 31 35.56 -35.92 2.38
CA SER A 31 34.09 -36.03 2.33
C SER A 31 33.44 -34.88 3.08
N LEU A 32 32.15 -34.66 2.82
CA LEU A 32 31.36 -33.65 3.51
C LEU A 32 30.27 -34.32 4.36
N LEU A 33 30.32 -34.13 5.68
CA LEU A 33 29.33 -34.72 6.59
C LEU A 33 27.97 -34.03 6.46
N LEU A 34 26.89 -34.83 6.50
CA LEU A 34 25.52 -34.30 6.49
C LEU A 34 25.27 -33.37 7.69
N SER A 35 25.82 -33.70 8.87
CA SER A 35 25.70 -32.86 10.07
C SER A 35 26.30 -31.47 9.89
N THR A 36 27.41 -31.35 9.17
CA THR A 36 28.08 -30.06 8.92
C THR A 36 27.26 -29.18 7.97
N ILE A 37 26.57 -29.80 7.00
CA ILE A 37 25.63 -29.08 6.13
C ILE A 37 24.38 -28.69 6.93
N GLN A 38 23.86 -29.58 7.78
CA GLN A 38 22.68 -29.33 8.60
C GLN A 38 22.90 -28.23 9.66
N SER A 39 24.14 -27.99 10.10
CA SER A 39 24.45 -26.84 10.95
C SER A 39 24.35 -25.49 10.21
N ALA A 40 24.62 -25.45 8.91
CA ALA A 40 24.47 -24.24 8.09
C ALA A 40 23.06 -24.11 7.48
N PHE A 41 22.46 -25.24 7.10
CA PHE A 41 21.16 -25.35 6.46
C PHE A 41 20.31 -26.40 7.17
N PRO A 42 19.57 -26.02 8.22
CA PRO A 42 18.68 -26.92 8.94
C PRO A 42 17.66 -27.56 8.00
N ASN A 43 17.42 -28.87 8.14
CA ASN A 43 16.56 -29.67 7.25
C ASN A 43 17.12 -29.96 5.85
N SER A 44 18.42 -29.77 5.63
CA SER A 44 19.07 -30.28 4.42
C SER A 44 19.02 -31.81 4.36
N ILE A 45 18.68 -32.34 3.19
CA ILE A 45 18.57 -33.78 2.91
C ILE A 45 19.54 -34.26 1.83
N GLY A 46 20.08 -33.35 1.04
CA GLY A 46 20.90 -33.68 -0.11
C GLY A 46 21.71 -32.50 -0.62
N ILE A 47 22.69 -32.81 -1.47
CA ILE A 47 23.41 -31.81 -2.26
C ILE A 47 23.38 -32.25 -3.72
N TYR A 48 23.15 -31.31 -4.61
CA TYR A 48 23.31 -31.50 -6.05
C TYR A 48 24.20 -30.41 -6.64
N TYR A 49 24.78 -30.67 -7.81
CA TYR A 49 25.50 -29.68 -8.59
C TYR A 49 25.00 -29.65 -10.02
N ARG A 50 25.28 -28.55 -10.73
CA ARG A 50 25.00 -28.41 -12.16
C ARG A 50 26.32 -28.30 -12.92
N PRO A 51 26.70 -29.31 -13.72
CA PRO A 51 27.89 -29.23 -14.55
C PRO A 51 27.79 -28.04 -15.53
N LYS A 52 28.88 -27.30 -15.72
CA LYS A 52 28.94 -26.20 -16.71
C LYS A 52 28.51 -26.69 -18.09
N GLY A 53 27.49 -26.05 -18.68
CA GLY A 53 26.94 -26.40 -19.98
C GLY A 53 25.81 -27.44 -19.99
N LYS A 54 25.33 -27.89 -18.81
CA LYS A 54 24.15 -28.77 -18.70
C LYS A 54 23.16 -28.21 -17.68
N GLU A 55 21.88 -28.13 -18.03
CA GLU A 55 20.82 -27.74 -17.09
C GLU A 55 20.39 -28.87 -16.13
N CYS A 56 20.90 -30.08 -16.34
CA CYS A 56 20.55 -31.24 -15.51
C CYS A 56 21.20 -31.16 -14.12
N ARG A 57 20.38 -31.33 -13.09
CA ARG A 57 20.83 -31.48 -11.69
C ARG A 57 21.46 -32.87 -11.53
N THR A 58 22.66 -32.93 -10.97
CA THR A 58 23.34 -34.19 -10.64
C THR A 58 23.48 -34.28 -9.12
N MET A 59 22.85 -35.28 -8.51
CA MET A 59 22.93 -35.51 -7.07
C MET A 59 24.32 -36.00 -6.67
N LEU A 60 24.82 -35.54 -5.53
CA LEU A 60 26.06 -36.10 -4.96
C LEU A 60 25.78 -37.49 -4.40
N LYS A 61 26.79 -38.35 -4.48
CA LYS A 61 26.72 -39.68 -3.90
C LYS A 61 26.75 -39.55 -2.38
N PHE A 62 25.72 -40.10 -1.73
CA PHE A 62 25.58 -40.13 -0.28
C PHE A 62 25.70 -41.58 0.20
N ASP A 63 26.50 -41.81 1.24
CA ASP A 63 26.73 -43.15 1.80
C ASP A 63 25.87 -43.46 3.05
N GLY A 64 24.96 -42.55 3.42
CA GLY A 64 24.17 -42.63 4.65
C GLY A 64 24.66 -41.70 5.76
N ARG A 65 25.90 -41.19 5.67
CA ARG A 65 26.49 -40.28 6.66
C ARG A 65 27.19 -39.07 6.05
N ARG A 66 27.81 -39.23 4.88
CA ARG A 66 28.64 -38.23 4.22
C ARG A 66 28.43 -38.22 2.71
N PHE A 67 28.68 -37.06 2.12
CA PHE A 67 28.70 -36.83 0.69
C PHE A 67 30.11 -37.01 0.15
N MET A 68 30.22 -37.84 -0.88
CA MET A 68 31.48 -38.10 -1.56
C MET A 68 31.75 -37.05 -2.64
N PRO A 69 33.02 -36.67 -2.87
CA PRO A 69 33.36 -35.78 -3.96
C PRO A 69 32.95 -36.41 -5.32
N PRO A 70 32.55 -35.59 -6.30
CA PRO A 70 32.43 -36.03 -7.69
C PRO A 70 33.74 -36.67 -8.19
N SER A 71 33.70 -37.42 -9.29
CA SER A 71 34.85 -38.19 -9.83
C SER A 71 36.13 -37.40 -10.14
N GLY A 72 36.14 -36.08 -9.95
CA GLY A 72 37.32 -35.21 -10.06
C GLY A 72 37.51 -34.26 -8.88
N GLY A 73 37.02 -34.61 -7.68
CA GLY A 73 37.18 -33.81 -6.46
C GLY A 73 36.22 -32.63 -6.34
N TRP A 74 36.33 -31.89 -5.23
CA TRP A 74 35.67 -30.60 -5.05
C TRP A 74 36.36 -29.53 -5.90
N LYS A 75 35.75 -29.14 -7.01
CA LYS A 75 36.31 -28.13 -7.92
C LYS A 75 35.76 -26.74 -7.61
N SER A 76 36.64 -25.73 -7.48
CA SER A 76 36.30 -24.31 -7.23
C SER A 76 35.50 -23.61 -8.32
N GLY A 77 35.14 -24.31 -9.41
CA GLY A 77 34.32 -23.80 -10.50
C GLY A 77 32.97 -24.48 -10.65
N ILE A 78 32.57 -25.32 -9.69
CA ILE A 78 31.27 -25.99 -9.65
C ILE A 78 30.47 -25.41 -8.48
N GLU A 79 29.27 -24.94 -8.76
CA GLU A 79 28.32 -24.52 -7.73
C GLU A 79 27.58 -25.74 -7.18
N TYR A 80 27.59 -25.89 -5.86
CA TYR A 80 26.89 -26.92 -5.13
C TYR A 80 25.66 -26.30 -4.47
N PHE A 81 24.51 -26.95 -4.63
CA PHE A 81 23.23 -26.51 -4.13
C PHE A 81 22.71 -27.53 -3.11
N VAL A 82 22.21 -27.02 -1.99
CA VAL A 82 21.61 -27.84 -0.94
C VAL A 82 20.14 -28.07 -1.27
N GLU A 83 19.71 -29.31 -1.16
CA GLU A 83 18.31 -29.67 -1.24
C GLU A 83 17.72 -29.67 0.17
N MET A 84 16.74 -28.79 0.36
CA MET A 84 16.00 -28.66 1.61
C MET A 84 14.85 -29.65 1.60
N GLY A 85 14.79 -30.52 2.60
CA GLY A 85 13.64 -31.37 2.83
C GLY A 85 12.46 -30.50 3.23
N GLY A 86 11.34 -30.63 2.52
CA GLY A 86 10.10 -29.99 2.92
C GLY A 86 9.75 -30.42 4.34
N VAL A 87 9.37 -29.46 5.18
CA VAL A 87 8.84 -29.69 6.53
C VAL A 87 7.51 -30.42 6.41
N SER A 88 7.56 -31.73 6.16
CA SER A 88 6.46 -32.60 6.53
C SER A 88 6.52 -32.67 8.05
N ARG A 89 5.47 -32.18 8.72
CA ARG A 89 5.35 -32.00 10.18
C ARG A 89 5.47 -33.30 11.00
N HIS A 90 5.96 -34.39 10.40
CA HIS A 90 6.09 -35.72 10.97
C HIS A 90 7.45 -36.41 10.72
N SER A 91 8.44 -35.73 10.13
CA SER A 91 9.80 -36.27 10.02
C SER A 91 10.71 -35.71 11.12
N THR A 92 10.46 -36.12 12.36
CA THR A 92 11.42 -35.99 13.46
C THR A 92 12.59 -36.94 13.21
N PHE A 93 13.57 -36.50 12.44
CA PHE A 93 14.90 -37.10 12.41
C PHE A 93 15.89 -36.01 12.81
N PRO A 94 16.76 -36.19 13.82
CA PRO A 94 17.13 -37.45 14.46
C PRO A 94 16.31 -37.83 15.71
N PHE A 95 15.37 -37.00 16.16
CA PHE A 95 14.70 -37.19 17.46
C PHE A 95 13.55 -38.21 17.49
N GLY A 96 12.98 -38.59 16.34
CA GLY A 96 11.87 -39.55 16.26
C GLY A 96 12.33 -40.99 16.50
N SER A 97 13.63 -41.28 16.40
CA SER A 97 14.17 -42.58 16.82
C SER A 97 14.12 -42.73 18.34
N TYR A 98 14.29 -41.65 19.10
CA TYR A 98 14.18 -41.67 20.56
C TYR A 98 12.73 -41.83 21.02
N GLU A 99 11.79 -41.14 20.38
CA GLU A 99 10.37 -41.29 20.72
C GLU A 99 9.86 -42.71 20.41
N ASN A 100 10.26 -43.28 19.26
CA ASN A 100 9.93 -44.66 18.92
C ASN A 100 10.66 -45.69 19.80
N ALA A 101 11.92 -45.43 20.20
CA ALA A 101 12.66 -46.27 21.14
C ALA A 101 12.02 -46.24 22.54
N SER A 102 11.62 -45.08 23.04
CA SER A 102 10.90 -44.94 24.31
C SER A 102 9.55 -45.65 24.26
N LYS A 103 8.78 -45.54 23.17
CA LYS A 103 7.52 -46.28 23.00
C LYS A 103 7.73 -47.80 22.95
N GLN A 104 8.80 -48.30 22.34
CA GLN A 104 9.13 -49.72 22.36
C GLN A 104 9.57 -50.19 23.75
N PHE A 105 10.36 -49.38 24.45
CA PHE A 105 10.76 -49.64 25.82
C PHE A 105 9.55 -49.70 26.75
N GLU A 106 8.65 -48.73 26.71
CA GLU A 106 7.40 -48.73 27.48
C GLU A 106 6.52 -49.95 27.18
N ARG A 107 6.42 -50.37 25.90
CA ARG A 107 5.70 -51.59 25.53
C ARG A 107 6.35 -52.84 26.13
N SER A 108 7.68 -52.89 26.14
CA SER A 108 8.43 -54.02 26.72
C SER A 108 8.29 -54.07 28.25
N VAL A 109 8.34 -52.93 28.93
CA VAL A 109 8.15 -52.83 30.39
C VAL A 109 6.73 -53.22 30.78
N ASN A 110 5.72 -52.71 30.06
CA ASN A 110 4.32 -53.09 30.30
C ASN A 110 4.05 -54.58 30.04
N LEU A 111 4.72 -55.18 29.04
CA LEU A 111 4.62 -56.61 28.77
C LEU A 111 5.26 -57.44 29.90
N VAL A 112 6.44 -57.04 30.37
CA VAL A 112 7.11 -57.69 31.52
C VAL A 112 6.26 -57.54 32.78
N GLN A 113 5.71 -56.37 33.04
CA GLN A 113 4.82 -56.12 34.17
C GLN A 113 3.54 -56.96 34.10
N LYS A 114 2.96 -57.13 32.90
CA LYS A 114 1.84 -58.07 32.67
C LYS A 114 2.24 -59.53 32.87
N MET A 115 3.44 -59.93 32.47
CA MET A 115 3.93 -61.30 32.70
C MET A 115 4.23 -61.56 34.18
N MET A 116 4.80 -60.59 34.90
CA MET A 116 5.05 -60.72 36.34
C MET A 116 3.75 -60.71 37.15
N ASN A 117 2.78 -59.86 36.78
CA ASN A 117 1.47 -59.82 37.43
C ASN A 117 0.57 -61.01 37.04
N GLY A 118 0.83 -61.65 35.91
CA GLY A 118 0.12 -62.86 35.45
C GLY A 118 0.71 -64.17 35.98
N CYS A 119 1.88 -64.17 36.63
CA CYS A 119 2.57 -65.38 37.05
C CYS A 119 2.25 -65.82 38.50
N SER A 120 1.24 -65.22 39.13
CA SER A 120 0.75 -65.64 40.44
C SER A 120 -0.74 -65.98 40.34
N ILE A 121 -1.03 -67.23 39.97
CA ILE A 121 -2.19 -68.05 40.39
C ILE A 121 -2.02 -69.43 39.72
N LYS A 122 -1.84 -70.46 40.55
CA LYS A 122 -2.11 -71.85 40.20
C LYS A 122 -3.62 -72.02 40.02
N ALA A 123 -4.08 -72.70 38.97
CA ALA A 123 -5.14 -73.71 39.10
C ALA A 123 -5.43 -74.43 37.77
N ASN A 124 -5.64 -75.73 37.93
CA ASN A 124 -6.17 -76.67 36.96
C ASN A 124 -7.51 -76.21 36.34
N GLY A 125 -7.66 -76.54 35.06
CA GLY A 125 -8.84 -77.18 34.48
C GLY A 125 -10.19 -76.46 34.54
N GLN A 126 -10.67 -75.99 33.39
CA GLN A 126 -11.87 -76.57 32.77
C GLN A 126 -12.06 -76.07 31.33
N LYS A 127 -12.48 -76.99 30.49
CA LYS A 127 -12.89 -76.80 29.10
C LYS A 127 -14.12 -75.89 29.06
N HIS A 128 -14.18 -74.96 28.11
CA HIS A 128 -15.34 -74.78 27.23
C HIS A 128 -14.91 -74.11 25.93
N ALA A 129 -15.54 -74.57 24.86
CA ALA A 129 -15.15 -74.40 23.48
C ALA A 129 -15.86 -73.20 22.81
N ASN A 130 -15.27 -72.79 21.70
CA ASN A 130 -15.92 -72.33 20.46
C ASN A 130 -16.49 -70.91 20.38
N ASN A 131 -15.80 -70.08 19.59
CA ASN A 131 -16.22 -69.50 18.30
C ASN A 131 -15.65 -68.09 18.17
N ASP A 132 -14.62 -67.89 17.36
CA ASP A 132 -14.69 -67.65 15.91
C ASP A 132 -15.04 -66.20 15.54
N ILE A 133 -14.06 -65.59 14.85
CA ILE A 133 -14.21 -64.74 13.67
C ILE A 133 -14.87 -63.37 13.86
N SER A 134 -14.03 -62.32 13.79
CA SER A 134 -14.20 -61.31 12.73
C SER A 134 -12.95 -60.43 12.57
N ARG A 135 -12.40 -60.52 11.35
CA ARG A 135 -11.40 -59.64 10.74
C ARG A 135 -12.05 -58.33 10.29
N LEU A 136 -11.28 -57.24 10.43
CA LEU A 136 -11.01 -56.15 9.47
C LEU A 136 -12.18 -55.35 8.87
N SER A 137 -12.22 -54.05 9.16
CA SER A 137 -12.13 -52.93 8.18
C SER A 137 -11.79 -51.64 8.99
N GLU A 138 -10.79 -50.83 8.65
CA GLU A 138 -10.80 -49.81 7.58
C GLU A 138 -12.11 -49.00 7.57
N ASP A 139 -12.13 -47.84 8.22
CA ASP A 139 -12.03 -46.53 7.55
C ASP A 139 -12.40 -45.39 8.52
N ASP A 140 -11.41 -44.54 8.80
CA ASP A 140 -11.60 -43.20 9.33
C ASP A 140 -11.85 -42.25 8.15
N SER A 141 -13.08 -41.74 8.01
CA SER A 141 -13.26 -40.34 7.62
C SER A 141 -14.70 -39.90 7.86
N ALA A 142 -14.85 -38.86 8.68
CA ALA A 142 -15.40 -37.58 8.27
C ALA A 142 -16.29 -36.93 9.34
N TYR A 143 -16.16 -35.61 9.38
CA TYR A 143 -17.02 -34.62 10.03
C TYR A 143 -16.99 -34.58 11.56
N PHE A 144 -16.45 -33.49 12.11
CA PHE A 144 -17.31 -32.48 12.75
C PHE A 144 -16.60 -31.13 12.81
N GLU A 145 -17.09 -30.21 11.97
CA GLU A 145 -17.00 -28.78 12.21
C GLU A 145 -17.90 -28.40 13.40
N ASN A 146 -17.29 -27.68 14.34
CA ASN A 146 -17.77 -26.38 14.81
C ASN A 146 -19.17 -26.28 15.46
N ARG A 147 -19.20 -25.99 16.76
CA ARG A 147 -20.12 -25.00 17.36
C ARG A 147 -19.59 -24.50 18.70
N ASN A 148 -19.04 -23.29 18.66
CA ASN A 148 -18.98 -22.37 19.81
C ASN A 148 -20.37 -21.83 20.10
N ASN A 149 -20.75 -21.84 21.37
CA ASN A 149 -21.42 -20.75 22.11
C ASN A 149 -22.15 -21.36 23.31
N ILE A 150 -21.65 -21.10 24.53
CA ILE A 150 -22.47 -20.79 25.71
C ILE A 150 -21.62 -19.93 26.64
N THR A 151 -22.26 -18.85 27.07
CA THR A 151 -21.82 -17.76 27.93
C THR A 151 -21.68 -18.17 29.39
N ASN A 152 -20.78 -17.47 30.08
CA ASN A 152 -20.58 -17.46 31.52
C ASN A 152 -21.90 -17.23 32.30
N GLU A 153 -22.14 -18.01 33.37
CA GLU A 153 -22.06 -17.54 34.76
C GLU A 153 -22.39 -18.67 35.77
N GLU A 154 -21.70 -18.58 36.91
CA GLU A 154 -21.96 -19.15 38.24
C GLU A 154 -21.52 -20.59 38.63
N LEU A 155 -20.61 -20.57 39.61
CA LEU A 155 -20.46 -21.44 40.79
C LEU A 155 -19.99 -22.89 40.60
N GLY A 156 -18.77 -23.16 41.09
CA GLY A 156 -18.39 -24.52 41.45
C GLY A 156 -16.89 -24.71 41.65
N VAL A 157 -16.41 -24.42 42.86
CA VAL A 157 -15.12 -24.89 43.38
C VAL A 157 -15.00 -26.39 43.16
N ILE A 158 -14.07 -26.84 42.31
CA ILE A 158 -13.65 -28.24 42.26
C ILE A 158 -12.13 -28.28 42.21
N SER A 159 -11.56 -28.55 43.39
CA SER A 159 -10.16 -28.91 43.60
C SER A 159 -9.87 -30.30 43.02
N PRO A 160 -8.67 -30.58 42.48
CA PRO A 160 -8.30 -31.93 42.07
C PRO A 160 -8.17 -32.84 43.30
N ILE A 161 -8.91 -33.94 43.25
CA ILE A 161 -8.93 -35.01 44.24
C ILE A 161 -7.55 -35.66 44.32
N SER A 162 -6.78 -35.31 45.34
CA SER A 162 -5.71 -36.16 45.87
C SER A 162 -6.34 -37.48 46.29
N LYS A 163 -5.94 -38.58 45.63
CA LYS A 163 -6.22 -39.93 46.13
C LYS A 163 -5.42 -40.13 47.41
N THR A 164 -6.01 -39.69 48.52
CA THR A 164 -5.65 -40.14 49.86
C THR A 164 -5.81 -41.66 49.89
N VAL A 165 -4.69 -42.37 50.02
CA VAL A 165 -4.69 -43.77 50.43
C VAL A 165 -5.29 -43.80 51.84
N GLN A 166 -6.57 -44.13 51.91
CA GLN A 166 -7.23 -44.49 53.16
C GLN A 166 -6.56 -45.77 53.67
N ILE A 167 -5.77 -45.62 54.73
CA ILE A 167 -5.35 -46.73 55.57
C ILE A 167 -6.63 -47.24 56.24
N PHE A 168 -7.10 -48.40 55.81
CA PHE A 168 -8.14 -49.15 56.50
C PHE A 168 -7.65 -49.50 57.91
N ASN A 169 -8.33 -48.95 58.92
CA ASN A 169 -8.41 -49.51 60.25
C ASN A 169 -9.58 -50.51 60.27
N GLU A 170 -9.25 -51.79 60.18
CA GLU A 170 -10.06 -52.96 60.55
C GLU A 170 -9.04 -53.85 61.31
N SER A 171 -9.06 -54.09 62.63
CA SER A 171 -10.17 -54.18 63.58
C SER A 171 -11.31 -55.05 63.06
N ASP A 172 -10.98 -56.24 62.56
CA ASP A 172 -11.80 -57.46 62.66
C ASP A 172 -11.04 -58.64 62.03
N TYR A 173 -10.14 -59.25 62.80
CA TYR A 173 -9.69 -60.64 62.60
C TYR A 173 -9.60 -61.31 63.98
N LEU A 174 -10.77 -61.48 64.59
CA LEU A 174 -11.06 -62.53 65.56
C LEU A 174 -11.86 -63.60 64.81
N ASP A 175 -11.19 -64.51 64.10
CA ASP A 175 -11.62 -65.91 64.05
C ASP A 175 -10.57 -66.79 63.37
N GLY A 176 -10.39 -67.99 63.91
CA GLY A 176 -9.72 -69.08 63.20
C GLY A 176 -8.19 -69.09 63.21
N GLN A 177 -7.58 -69.45 64.35
CA GLN A 177 -6.61 -70.57 64.45
C GLN A 177 -6.38 -70.89 65.94
N ARG A 178 -7.43 -71.37 66.61
CA ARG A 178 -7.30 -72.28 67.76
C ARG A 178 -7.32 -73.70 67.21
N GLN A 179 -6.16 -74.24 66.90
CA GLN A 179 -5.89 -75.67 66.84
C GLN A 179 -4.37 -75.82 66.82
N ASN A 180 -3.86 -76.79 67.57
CA ASN A 180 -2.43 -77.12 67.76
C ASN A 180 -1.73 -76.37 68.90
N ASN A 181 -2.28 -76.54 70.12
CA ASN A 181 -1.47 -76.67 71.34
C ASN A 181 -2.34 -77.19 72.49
N VAL A 182 -2.87 -78.41 72.37
CA VAL A 182 -3.32 -79.25 73.48
C VAL A 182 -3.15 -80.72 73.06
N GLU A 183 -1.92 -81.20 73.01
CA GLU A 183 -1.67 -82.64 72.93
C GLU A 183 -0.37 -83.00 73.65
N LEU A 184 -0.25 -82.60 74.91
CA LEU A 184 0.72 -83.17 75.85
C LEU A 184 0.24 -82.87 77.27
N THR A 185 -0.83 -83.55 77.67
CA THR A 185 -1.22 -83.91 79.05
C THR A 185 -2.66 -84.43 79.06
N LYS A 186 -2.83 -85.72 78.73
CA LYS A 186 -3.92 -86.63 79.18
C LYS A 186 -4.03 -87.84 78.24
N LYS A 187 -3.13 -88.81 78.43
CA LYS A 187 -3.39 -90.24 78.15
C LYS A 187 -2.98 -91.04 79.38
N ILE A 188 -3.74 -90.82 80.45
CA ILE A 188 -3.98 -91.78 81.52
C ILE A 188 -5.41 -92.25 81.28
N ASN A 189 -5.65 -93.56 81.35
CA ASN A 189 -6.92 -94.27 81.16
C ASN A 189 -7.31 -94.59 79.71
N SER A 190 -6.85 -95.73 79.23
CA SER A 190 -7.73 -96.79 78.72
C SER A 190 -6.92 -98.00 78.24
N GLU A 191 -6.44 -98.81 79.18
CA GLU A 191 -6.14 -100.22 78.90
C GLU A 191 -6.32 -101.04 80.19
N GLN A 192 -7.60 -101.23 80.52
CA GLN A 192 -8.06 -102.29 81.41
C GLN A 192 -9.16 -103.05 80.66
N LYS A 193 -9.11 -104.39 80.83
CA LYS A 193 -10.11 -105.42 80.51
C LYS A 193 -10.01 -106.14 79.16
N SER A 194 -9.13 -107.13 79.15
CA SER A 194 -9.38 -108.51 78.72
C SER A 194 -8.12 -109.30 79.11
N ARG A 195 -8.13 -110.37 79.90
CA ARG A 195 -9.16 -111.22 80.48
C ARG A 195 -8.58 -111.81 81.77
N LYS A 196 -9.41 -111.86 82.81
CA LYS A 196 -9.33 -112.80 83.92
C LYS A 196 -9.62 -114.22 83.40
N ASN A 197 -8.91 -115.23 83.91
CA ASN A 197 -9.44 -116.49 84.48
C ASN A 197 -8.44 -117.64 84.34
N SER A 198 -7.78 -118.02 85.45
CA SER A 198 -7.86 -119.37 86.02
C SER A 198 -6.87 -119.52 87.19
N GLU A 199 -7.39 -119.39 88.41
CA GLU A 199 -6.90 -120.13 89.57
C GLU A 199 -7.33 -121.60 89.43
N THR A 200 -6.43 -122.53 89.76
CA THR A 200 -6.65 -123.85 90.40
C THR A 200 -5.28 -124.52 90.46
N LEU A 201 -4.59 -124.49 91.61
CA LEU A 201 -4.55 -125.61 92.56
C LEU A 201 -4.75 -126.99 91.93
N ASN A 202 -3.64 -127.69 91.72
CA ASN A 202 -3.55 -129.12 92.06
C ASN A 202 -2.09 -129.49 92.37
N GLU A 203 -1.84 -129.69 93.66
CA GLU A 203 -0.79 -130.58 94.15
C GLU A 203 -1.06 -132.00 93.64
N SER A 204 -0.03 -132.72 93.18
CA SER A 204 0.37 -134.00 93.82
C SER A 204 1.55 -134.69 93.12
N LYS A 205 2.58 -134.98 93.95
CA LYS A 205 3.39 -136.20 94.03
C LYS A 205 4.33 -136.57 92.86
N ALA A 206 5.64 -136.44 93.12
CA ALA A 206 6.46 -137.58 93.61
C ALA A 206 7.88 -137.12 94.06
N ASN A 207 8.19 -137.37 95.33
CA ASN A 207 9.47 -137.81 95.94
C ASN A 207 10.78 -137.27 95.31
N THR A 208 11.65 -136.55 96.04
CA THR A 208 12.41 -137.13 97.16
C THR A 208 12.86 -136.08 98.18
N SER A 209 12.64 -136.42 99.45
CA SER A 209 13.08 -135.72 100.65
C SER A 209 14.57 -135.38 100.67
N ARG A 210 14.89 -134.12 100.95
CA ARG A 210 16.01 -133.75 101.83
C ARG A 210 15.73 -132.36 102.38
N GLU A 211 15.62 -132.27 103.70
CA GLU A 211 15.59 -131.02 104.46
C GLU A 211 16.78 -130.15 104.05
N LEU A 212 16.52 -129.16 103.18
CA LEU A 212 17.48 -128.09 102.94
C LEU A 212 17.42 -127.17 104.15
N LYS A 213 18.53 -127.13 104.89
CA LYS A 213 18.78 -126.29 106.06
C LYS A 213 18.44 -124.84 105.70
N SER A 214 17.88 -124.05 106.63
CA SER A 214 17.42 -122.66 106.39
C SER A 214 18.41 -121.80 105.59
N LEU A 215 19.70 -122.07 105.73
CA LEU A 215 20.80 -121.45 105.02
C LEU A 215 20.70 -121.52 103.48
N GLU A 216 20.24 -122.62 102.90
CA GLU A 216 20.19 -122.79 101.44
C GLU A 216 19.01 -122.04 100.83
N LYS A 217 17.92 -121.90 101.60
CA LYS A 217 16.81 -120.99 101.28
C LYS A 217 17.28 -119.53 101.35
N ASP A 218 18.07 -119.16 102.36
CA ASP A 218 18.63 -117.81 102.49
C ASP A 218 19.57 -117.47 101.33
N PHE A 219 20.38 -118.43 100.84
CA PHE A 219 21.22 -118.23 99.64
C PHE A 219 20.40 -118.11 98.35
N ALA A 220 19.34 -118.91 98.19
CA ALA A 220 18.44 -118.81 97.04
C ALA A 220 17.67 -117.47 97.04
N ASP A 221 17.24 -117.00 98.20
CA ASP A 221 16.59 -115.70 98.37
C ASP A 221 17.60 -114.56 98.13
N LEU A 222 18.84 -114.68 98.60
CA LEU A 222 19.91 -113.72 98.31
C LEU A 222 20.22 -113.66 96.81
N ALA A 223 20.28 -114.79 96.11
CA ALA A 223 20.49 -114.84 94.66
C ALA A 223 19.32 -114.20 93.88
N ARG A 224 18.06 -114.42 94.31
CA ARG A 224 16.89 -113.71 93.75
C ARG A 224 16.93 -112.22 94.01
N ILE A 225 17.37 -111.80 95.21
CA ILE A 225 17.52 -110.39 95.55
C ILE A 225 18.64 -109.77 94.71
N CYS A 226 19.78 -110.44 94.52
CA CYS A 226 20.86 -109.95 93.68
C CYS A 226 20.42 -109.81 92.21
N THR A 227 19.81 -110.85 91.63
CA THR A 227 19.29 -110.80 90.25
C THR A 227 18.17 -109.79 90.07
N GLY A 228 17.29 -109.63 91.07
CA GLY A 228 16.27 -108.59 91.10
C GLY A 228 16.86 -107.18 91.19
N LYS A 229 17.90 -106.98 92.01
CA LYS A 229 18.66 -105.71 92.08
C LYS A 229 19.34 -105.41 90.76
N ASP A 230 19.99 -106.38 90.13
CA ASP A 230 20.65 -106.20 88.83
C ASP A 230 19.61 -105.85 87.74
N SER A 231 18.44 -106.50 87.74
CA SER A 231 17.35 -106.17 86.80
C SER A 231 16.80 -104.75 87.01
N ILE A 232 16.70 -104.29 88.27
CA ILE A 232 16.30 -102.91 88.59
C ILE A 232 17.39 -101.92 88.14
N ILE A 233 18.67 -102.24 88.38
CA ILE A 233 19.80 -101.39 87.98
C ILE A 233 19.85 -101.26 86.46
N ASP A 234 19.68 -102.36 85.72
CA ASP A 234 19.66 -102.33 84.25
C ASP A 234 18.43 -101.60 83.70
N GLY A 235 17.26 -101.75 84.33
CA GLY A 235 16.07 -100.95 84.02
C GLY A 235 16.31 -99.46 84.24
N GLN A 236 16.86 -99.08 85.40
CA GLN A 236 17.23 -97.69 85.70
C GLN A 236 18.30 -97.15 84.75
N ARG A 237 19.24 -97.98 84.29
CA ARG A 237 20.24 -97.59 83.29
C ARG A 237 19.61 -97.35 81.92
N MET A 238 18.66 -98.19 81.50
CA MET A 238 17.94 -97.96 80.24
C MET A 238 17.09 -96.68 80.31
N GLU A 239 16.36 -96.46 81.40
CA GLU A 239 15.60 -95.22 81.61
C GLU A 239 16.52 -93.99 81.66
N LEU A 240 17.69 -94.10 82.29
CA LEU A 240 18.72 -93.04 82.28
C LEU A 240 19.24 -92.75 80.87
N GLU A 241 19.46 -93.78 80.05
CA GLU A 241 19.92 -93.58 78.68
C GLU A 241 18.80 -93.01 77.78
N GLU A 242 17.55 -93.44 77.96
CA GLU A 242 16.39 -92.89 77.26
C GLU A 242 16.16 -91.42 77.63
N THR A 243 16.19 -91.08 78.91
CA THR A 243 16.08 -89.69 79.39
C THR A 243 17.25 -88.83 78.94
N LYS A 244 18.47 -89.38 78.86
CA LYS A 244 19.64 -88.69 78.32
C LYS A 244 19.50 -88.44 76.82
N ASN A 245 19.07 -89.41 76.03
CA ASN A 245 18.83 -89.25 74.59
C ASN A 245 17.73 -88.23 74.31
N GLU A 246 16.67 -88.25 75.12
CA GLU A 246 15.59 -87.27 75.02
C GLU A 246 16.08 -85.86 75.42
N LEU A 247 16.91 -85.75 76.46
CA LEU A 247 17.56 -84.50 76.83
C LEU A 247 18.46 -83.97 75.71
N GLU A 248 19.21 -84.83 75.02
CA GLU A 248 20.02 -84.47 73.87
C GLU A 248 19.16 -84.02 72.68
N ARG A 249 18.05 -84.71 72.39
CA ARG A 249 17.09 -84.32 71.35
C ARG A 249 16.49 -82.95 71.63
N ILE A 250 16.00 -82.71 72.85
CA ILE A 250 15.45 -81.41 73.28
C ILE A 250 16.51 -80.32 73.19
N LYS A 251 17.78 -80.62 73.54
CA LYS A 251 18.88 -79.66 73.42
C LYS A 251 19.20 -79.31 71.97
N LEU A 252 19.17 -80.29 71.06
CA LEU A 252 19.35 -80.05 69.62
C LEU A 252 18.20 -79.22 69.05
N GLU A 253 16.95 -79.54 69.38
CA GLU A 253 15.78 -78.75 68.99
C GLU A 253 15.86 -77.34 69.56
N GLY A 254 16.25 -77.18 70.82
CA GLY A 254 16.45 -75.88 71.45
C GLY A 254 17.52 -75.04 70.77
N ASN A 255 18.60 -75.66 70.27
CA ASN A 255 19.61 -74.96 69.47
C ASN A 255 19.07 -74.58 68.09
N LYS A 256 18.33 -75.47 67.42
CA LYS A 256 17.70 -75.18 66.13
C LYS A 256 16.74 -73.99 66.22
N TRP A 257 15.88 -73.95 67.24
CA TRP A 257 14.97 -72.83 67.47
C TRP A 257 15.71 -71.52 67.78
N LYS A 258 16.87 -71.58 68.45
CA LYS A 258 17.72 -70.39 68.67
C LYS A 258 18.34 -69.88 67.36
N GLU A 259 18.80 -70.79 66.50
CA GLU A 259 19.33 -70.43 65.17
C GLU A 259 18.23 -69.82 64.28
N GLU A 260 17.04 -70.43 64.25
CA GLU A 260 15.88 -69.90 63.53
C GLU A 260 15.47 -68.52 64.07
N LEU A 261 15.46 -68.33 65.40
CA LEU A 261 15.17 -67.04 66.02
C LEU A 261 16.17 -65.97 65.59
N LEU A 262 17.47 -66.28 65.59
CA LEU A 262 18.53 -65.37 65.11
C LEU A 262 18.38 -65.03 63.62
N GLU A 263 18.00 -66.00 62.80
CA GLU A 263 17.74 -65.77 61.37
C GLU A 263 16.53 -64.83 61.18
N TRP A 264 15.45 -65.05 61.93
CA TRP A 264 14.27 -64.18 61.91
C TRP A 264 14.56 -62.76 62.41
N ASP A 265 15.37 -62.61 63.45
CA ASP A 265 15.82 -61.31 63.93
C ASP A 265 16.64 -60.56 62.87
N SER A 266 17.52 -61.27 62.15
CA SER A 266 18.29 -60.70 61.02
C SER A 266 17.39 -60.28 59.85
N LYS A 267 16.41 -61.12 59.48
CA LYS A 267 15.41 -60.79 58.45
C LYS A 267 14.53 -59.61 58.85
N TRP A 268 14.12 -59.55 60.10
CA TRP A 268 13.34 -58.42 60.61
C TRP A 268 14.16 -57.12 60.61
N ALA A 269 15.44 -57.18 61.02
CA ALA A 269 16.32 -56.02 61.00
C ALA A 269 16.57 -55.48 59.58
N THR A 270 16.78 -56.37 58.60
CA THR A 270 16.94 -55.98 57.19
C THR A 270 15.65 -55.39 56.62
N ALA A 271 14.49 -55.99 56.89
CA ALA A 271 13.20 -55.43 56.49
C ALA A 271 12.92 -54.05 57.10
N GLN A 272 13.33 -53.81 58.36
CA GLN A 272 13.22 -52.49 58.98
C GLN A 272 14.12 -51.44 58.30
N GLN A 273 15.35 -51.83 57.91
CA GLN A 273 16.24 -50.95 57.15
C GLN A 273 15.67 -50.60 55.78
N GLU A 274 15.11 -51.57 55.06
CA GLU A 274 14.44 -51.36 53.77
C GLU A 274 13.25 -50.41 53.90
N LEU A 275 12.41 -50.60 54.92
CA LEU A 275 11.28 -49.70 55.20
C LEU A 275 11.74 -48.26 55.50
N GLU A 276 12.85 -48.09 56.22
CA GLU A 276 13.39 -46.76 56.50
C GLU A 276 13.88 -46.07 55.22
N ILE A 277 14.52 -46.81 54.30
CA ILE A 277 14.91 -46.28 52.99
C ILE A 277 13.67 -45.88 52.18
N MET A 278 12.62 -46.71 52.15
CA MET A 278 11.38 -46.41 51.44
C MET A 278 10.67 -45.17 52.01
N ARG A 279 10.70 -44.98 53.34
CA ARG A 279 10.18 -43.75 53.97
C ARG A 279 10.97 -42.51 53.56
N LYS A 280 12.30 -42.60 53.47
CA LYS A 280 13.14 -41.48 52.99
C LYS A 280 12.83 -41.15 51.54
N LEU A 281 12.77 -42.18 50.68
CA LEU A 281 12.41 -42.01 49.27
C LEU A 281 11.02 -41.39 49.09
N GLY A 282 10.05 -41.78 49.94
CA GLY A 282 8.71 -41.18 49.93
C GLY A 282 8.73 -39.68 50.24
N LYS A 283 9.50 -39.26 51.25
CA LYS A 283 9.67 -37.82 51.58
C LYS A 283 10.33 -37.05 50.46
N ASP A 284 11.37 -37.62 49.83
CA ASP A 284 12.05 -37.00 48.69
C ASP A 284 11.10 -36.86 47.49
N GLN A 285 10.26 -37.86 47.24
CA GLN A 285 9.24 -37.82 46.20
C GLN A 285 8.19 -36.72 46.47
N GLU A 286 7.71 -36.59 47.70
CA GLU A 286 6.77 -35.52 48.08
C GLU A 286 7.40 -34.13 47.88
N PHE A 287 8.67 -33.96 48.26
CA PHE A 287 9.40 -32.71 48.07
C PHE A 287 9.57 -32.36 46.58
N LEU A 288 10.00 -33.31 45.76
CA LEU A 288 10.15 -33.12 44.31
C LEU A 288 8.79 -32.84 43.64
N GLN A 289 7.73 -33.52 44.07
CA GLN A 289 6.38 -33.24 43.59
C GLN A 289 5.95 -31.79 43.92
N GLY A 290 6.27 -31.31 45.13
CA GLY A 290 6.07 -29.92 45.53
C GLY A 290 6.79 -28.95 44.59
N GLN A 291 8.08 -29.17 44.31
CA GLN A 291 8.85 -28.34 43.37
C GLN A 291 8.27 -28.37 41.95
N ILE A 292 7.83 -29.54 41.46
CA ILE A 292 7.18 -29.66 40.15
C ILE A 292 5.90 -28.84 40.10
N THR A 293 5.07 -28.90 41.15
CA THR A 293 3.84 -28.10 41.20
C THR A 293 4.10 -26.61 41.26
N GLU A 294 5.13 -26.18 41.99
CA GLU A 294 5.52 -24.77 42.07
C GLU A 294 6.05 -24.24 40.72
N MET A 295 6.97 -24.97 40.07
CA MET A 295 7.48 -24.61 38.75
C MET A 295 6.35 -24.60 37.70
N SER A 296 5.41 -25.55 37.77
CA SER A 296 4.25 -25.57 36.86
C SER A 296 3.39 -24.32 37.04
N ALA A 297 3.13 -23.91 38.29
CA ALA A 297 2.38 -22.68 38.57
C ALA A 297 3.13 -21.42 38.11
N GLN A 298 4.47 -21.39 38.24
CA GLN A 298 5.29 -20.29 37.72
C GLN A 298 5.20 -20.19 36.19
N ILE A 299 5.29 -21.32 35.47
CA ILE A 299 5.14 -21.38 34.01
C ILE A 299 3.77 -20.87 33.57
N ASP A 300 2.70 -21.27 34.26
CA ASP A 300 1.34 -20.83 33.93
C ASP A 300 1.15 -19.32 34.16
N ASN A 301 1.69 -18.79 35.25
CA ASN A 301 1.66 -17.35 35.52
C ASN A 301 2.46 -16.56 34.47
N GLU A 302 3.67 -17.02 34.12
CA GLU A 302 4.46 -16.39 33.07
C GLU A 302 3.72 -16.43 31.72
N ARG A 303 3.09 -17.56 31.37
CA ARG A 303 2.27 -17.68 30.16
C ARG A 303 1.12 -16.66 30.15
N GLU A 304 0.43 -16.45 31.28
CA GLU A 304 -0.63 -15.44 31.37
C GLU A 304 -0.09 -14.02 31.16
N THR A 305 1.07 -13.69 31.73
CA THR A 305 1.72 -12.39 31.52
C THR A 305 2.13 -12.18 30.06
N TRP A 306 2.66 -13.21 29.41
CA TRP A 306 3.01 -13.16 27.98
C TRP A 306 1.79 -12.97 27.08
N GLU A 307 0.67 -13.63 27.35
CA GLU A 307 -0.57 -13.40 26.58
C GLU A 307 -1.13 -11.99 26.80
N LYS A 308 -1.02 -11.40 28.00
CA LYS A 308 -1.38 -10.00 28.24
C LYS A 308 -0.51 -9.04 27.42
N ILE A 309 0.81 -9.21 27.46
CA ILE A 309 1.76 -8.38 26.70
C ILE A 309 1.52 -8.52 25.19
N LYS A 310 1.31 -9.75 24.71
CA LYS A 310 0.99 -10.02 23.31
C LYS A 310 -0.31 -9.33 22.89
N GLY A 311 -1.37 -9.41 23.70
CA GLY A 311 -2.62 -8.71 23.43
C GLY A 311 -2.46 -7.18 23.37
N GLU A 312 -1.65 -6.60 24.26
CA GLU A 312 -1.34 -5.17 24.23
C GLU A 312 -0.57 -4.77 22.96
N LEU A 313 0.44 -5.55 22.57
CA LEU A 313 1.22 -5.32 21.35
C LEU A 313 0.36 -5.47 20.09
N GLU A 314 -0.54 -6.45 20.03
CA GLU A 314 -1.50 -6.60 18.93
C GLU A 314 -2.45 -5.40 18.80
N LEU A 315 -2.88 -4.84 19.94
CA LEU A 315 -3.71 -3.63 19.96
C LEU A 315 -2.93 -2.40 19.48
N GLN A 316 -1.68 -2.24 19.92
CA GLN A 316 -0.80 -1.17 19.46
C GLN A 316 -0.50 -1.28 17.95
N LEU A 317 -0.26 -2.49 17.45
CA LEU A 317 -0.05 -2.74 16.02
C LEU A 317 -1.28 -2.32 15.20
N LYS A 318 -2.49 -2.71 15.63
CA LYS A 318 -3.74 -2.29 14.98
C LYS A 318 -3.92 -0.77 14.98
N LYS A 319 -3.55 -0.10 16.09
CA LYS A 319 -3.61 1.36 16.19
C LYS A 319 -2.65 2.02 15.19
N TRP A 320 -1.38 1.62 15.16
CA TRP A 320 -0.41 2.18 14.22
C TRP A 320 -0.76 1.88 12.76
N GLN A 321 -1.34 0.72 12.46
CA GLN A 321 -1.81 0.39 11.12
C GLN A 321 -2.95 1.33 10.68
N LYS A 322 -3.88 1.64 11.58
CA LYS A 322 -4.94 2.63 11.32
C LYS A 322 -4.37 4.03 11.12
N ASP A 323 -3.49 4.49 12.03
CA ASP A 323 -2.87 5.80 11.92
C ASP A 323 -2.08 5.94 10.60
N ALA A 324 -1.36 4.89 10.18
CA ALA A 324 -0.64 4.86 8.91
C ALA A 324 -1.59 4.93 7.69
N GLN A 325 -2.78 4.32 7.78
CA GLN A 325 -3.81 4.43 6.76
C GLN A 325 -4.38 5.85 6.67
N ASP A 326 -4.72 6.45 7.81
CA ASP A 326 -5.23 7.82 7.89
C ASP A 326 -4.20 8.82 7.34
N TRP A 327 -2.90 8.62 7.63
CA TRP A 327 -1.82 9.42 7.05
C TRP A 327 -1.68 9.25 5.53
N ARG A 328 -1.86 8.04 5.01
CA ARG A 328 -1.85 7.80 3.56
C ARG A 328 -3.01 8.52 2.87
N GLU A 329 -4.22 8.40 3.38
CA GLU A 329 -5.40 9.08 2.84
C GLU A 329 -5.25 10.61 2.87
N LYS A 330 -4.73 11.15 3.98
CA LYS A 330 -4.42 12.58 4.09
C LYS A 330 -3.33 13.03 3.11
N SER A 331 -2.32 12.20 2.90
CA SER A 331 -1.26 12.45 1.92
C SER A 331 -1.83 12.46 0.50
N GLU A 332 -2.65 11.48 0.14
CA GLU A 332 -3.32 11.40 -1.17
C GLU A 332 -4.19 12.63 -1.44
N LEU A 333 -5.01 13.05 -0.47
CA LEU A 333 -5.80 14.28 -0.56
C LEU A 333 -4.94 15.53 -0.78
N SER A 334 -3.82 15.64 -0.05
CA SER A 334 -2.86 16.73 -0.24
C SER A 334 -2.23 16.71 -1.63
N THR A 335 -1.83 15.53 -2.13
CA THR A 335 -1.27 15.40 -3.48
C THR A 335 -2.28 15.80 -4.56
N TRP A 336 -3.56 15.45 -4.39
CA TRP A 336 -4.62 15.86 -5.31
C TRP A 336 -4.83 17.39 -5.29
N ALA A 337 -4.84 18.01 -4.10
CA ALA A 337 -4.93 19.46 -3.97
C ALA A 337 -3.74 20.20 -4.62
N VAL A 338 -2.52 19.66 -4.47
CA VAL A 338 -1.33 20.20 -5.14
C VAL A 338 -1.41 20.05 -6.65
N GLN A 339 -1.93 18.93 -7.17
CA GLN A 339 -2.15 18.73 -8.60
C GLN A 339 -3.14 19.75 -9.17
N GLU A 340 -4.29 19.95 -8.51
CA GLU A 340 -5.30 20.94 -8.91
C GLU A 340 -4.72 22.37 -8.94
N LEU A 341 -4.01 22.79 -7.88
CA LEU A 341 -3.35 24.10 -7.84
C LEU A 341 -2.28 24.24 -8.94
N THR A 342 -1.56 23.15 -9.25
CA THR A 342 -0.58 23.14 -10.34
C THR A 342 -1.25 23.31 -11.71
N GLU A 343 -2.41 22.69 -11.93
CA GLU A 343 -3.18 22.89 -13.17
C GLU A 343 -3.71 24.31 -13.30
N GLN A 344 -4.23 24.89 -12.22
CA GLN A 344 -4.67 26.29 -12.19
C GLN A 344 -3.52 27.25 -12.49
N LEU A 345 -2.33 27.01 -11.91
CA LEU A 345 -1.13 27.80 -12.19
C LEU A 345 -0.72 27.69 -13.67
N LYS A 346 -0.75 26.49 -14.25
CA LYS A 346 -0.51 26.29 -15.69
C LYS A 346 -1.51 27.06 -16.55
N LYS A 347 -2.78 27.11 -16.17
CA LYS A 347 -3.82 27.89 -16.88
C LYS A 347 -3.52 29.39 -16.84
N LEU A 348 -3.28 29.93 -15.65
CA LEU A 348 -2.91 31.35 -15.47
C LEU A 348 -1.62 31.71 -16.23
N GLN A 349 -0.65 30.79 -16.29
CA GLN A 349 0.57 31.02 -17.05
C GLN A 349 0.32 31.10 -18.56
N ARG A 350 -0.59 30.29 -19.11
CA ARG A 350 -1.01 30.40 -20.52
C ARG A 350 -1.71 31.74 -20.78
N GLU A 351 -2.64 32.13 -19.92
CA GLU A 351 -3.34 33.42 -20.02
C GLU A 351 -2.36 34.60 -19.96
N LYS A 352 -1.37 34.55 -19.07
CA LYS A 352 -0.28 35.53 -19.01
C LYS A 352 0.47 35.60 -20.35
N THR A 353 0.86 34.47 -20.93
CA THR A 353 1.57 34.47 -22.22
C THR A 353 0.73 34.99 -23.37
N ASP A 354 -0.59 34.72 -23.37
CA ASP A 354 -1.49 35.23 -24.40
C ASP A 354 -1.74 36.73 -24.25
N LEU A 355 -1.88 37.24 -23.02
CA LEU A 355 -1.95 38.68 -22.75
C LEU A 355 -0.65 39.37 -23.15
N GLN A 356 0.52 38.80 -22.83
CA GLN A 356 1.81 39.34 -23.26
C GLN A 356 1.89 39.44 -24.80
N ARG A 357 1.47 38.42 -25.54
CA ARG A 357 1.39 38.46 -27.00
C ARG A 357 0.44 39.55 -27.52
N LYS A 358 -0.72 39.73 -26.87
CA LYS A 358 -1.66 40.80 -27.24
C LYS A 358 -1.06 42.18 -26.99
N THR A 359 -0.38 42.36 -25.85
CA THR A 359 0.32 43.62 -25.54
C THR A 359 1.39 43.92 -26.58
N THR A 360 2.23 42.95 -26.97
CA THR A 360 3.26 43.17 -28.00
C THR A 360 2.66 43.54 -29.35
N ILE A 361 1.55 42.89 -29.76
CA ILE A 361 0.87 43.23 -31.02
C ILE A 361 0.29 44.66 -30.96
N LEU A 362 -0.32 45.04 -29.84
CA LEU A 362 -0.85 46.40 -29.67
C LEU A 362 0.25 47.45 -29.65
N GLU A 363 1.39 47.17 -28.99
CA GLU A 363 2.56 48.05 -29.00
C GLU A 363 3.09 48.24 -30.43
N GLU A 364 3.19 47.17 -31.23
CA GLU A 364 3.58 47.23 -32.63
C GLU A 364 2.58 48.05 -33.47
N GLN A 365 1.27 47.87 -33.25
CA GLN A 365 0.22 48.63 -33.94
C GLN A 365 0.29 50.13 -33.61
N VAL A 366 0.37 50.48 -32.32
CA VAL A 366 0.47 51.87 -31.87
C VAL A 366 1.76 52.52 -32.41
N ASN A 367 2.88 51.80 -32.39
CA ASN A 367 4.13 52.30 -32.95
C ASN A 367 4.03 52.48 -34.48
N GLY A 368 3.39 51.55 -35.19
CA GLY A 368 3.10 51.67 -36.62
C GLY A 368 2.26 52.89 -36.96
N GLU A 369 1.17 53.12 -36.22
CA GLU A 369 0.31 54.31 -36.37
C GLU A 369 1.06 55.60 -36.03
N ALA A 370 1.90 55.60 -35.00
CA ALA A 370 2.73 56.76 -34.64
C ALA A 370 3.74 57.10 -35.76
N ILE A 371 4.37 56.08 -36.37
CA ILE A 371 5.25 56.25 -37.53
C ILE A 371 4.48 56.83 -38.72
N GLU A 372 3.29 56.28 -39.02
CA GLU A 372 2.47 56.79 -40.13
C GLU A 372 1.98 58.22 -39.89
N PHE A 373 1.55 58.52 -38.65
CA PHE A 373 1.16 59.86 -38.23
C PHE A 373 2.31 60.85 -38.41
N ASN A 374 3.52 60.50 -37.96
CA ASN A 374 4.72 61.32 -38.13
C ASN A 374 5.07 61.52 -39.62
N ARG A 375 4.90 60.49 -40.45
CA ARG A 375 5.07 60.60 -41.91
C ARG A 375 4.08 61.60 -42.52
N ARG A 376 2.79 61.49 -42.17
CA ARG A 376 1.74 62.41 -42.63
C ARG A 376 1.96 63.83 -42.13
N PHE A 377 2.45 63.99 -40.89
CA PHE A 377 2.79 65.29 -40.32
C PHE A 377 3.92 65.97 -41.09
N LYS A 378 5.03 65.27 -41.35
CA LYS A 378 6.14 65.78 -42.16
C LYS A 378 5.73 66.13 -43.58
N GLU A 379 4.85 65.33 -44.19
CA GLU A 379 4.32 65.63 -45.53
C GLU A 379 3.47 66.91 -45.53
N ARG A 380 2.60 67.09 -44.53
CA ARG A 380 1.83 68.35 -44.37
C ARG A 380 2.74 69.54 -44.15
N GLU A 381 3.78 69.40 -43.33
CA GLU A 381 4.77 70.45 -43.09
C GLU A 381 5.50 70.83 -44.39
N ARG A 382 5.87 69.84 -45.21
CA ARG A 382 6.45 70.08 -46.54
C ARG A 382 5.51 70.86 -47.45
N ILE A 383 4.25 70.41 -47.59
CA ILE A 383 3.24 71.08 -48.41
C ILE A 383 2.99 72.51 -47.90
N GLN A 384 2.91 72.70 -46.58
CA GLN A 384 2.74 74.02 -45.98
C GLN A 384 3.91 74.95 -46.30
N ASN A 385 5.14 74.45 -46.24
CA ASN A 385 6.34 75.22 -46.62
C ASN A 385 6.33 75.58 -48.12
N GLU A 386 5.98 74.63 -49.00
CA GLU A 386 5.83 74.89 -50.44
C GLU A 386 4.77 75.98 -50.70
N LEU A 387 3.61 75.88 -50.05
CA LEU A 387 2.53 76.86 -50.16
C LEU A 387 2.94 78.25 -49.62
N LEU A 388 3.71 78.29 -48.53
CA LEU A 388 4.27 79.54 -48.01
C LEU A 388 5.26 80.17 -48.99
N THR A 389 6.11 79.36 -49.64
CA THR A 389 7.04 79.87 -50.66
C THR A 389 6.29 80.41 -51.88
N ASP A 390 5.24 79.73 -52.33
CA ASP A 390 4.43 80.18 -53.46
C ASP A 390 3.61 81.42 -53.11
N ASN A 391 3.04 81.51 -51.91
CA ASN A 391 2.41 82.75 -51.42
C ASN A 391 3.41 83.91 -51.39
N THR A 392 4.64 83.68 -50.95
CA THR A 392 5.69 84.71 -50.96
C THR A 392 6.00 85.17 -52.38
N ARG A 393 6.09 84.25 -53.35
CA ARG A 393 6.25 84.59 -54.78
C ARG A 393 5.06 85.36 -55.33
N LEU A 394 3.83 84.98 -54.98
CA LEU A 394 2.62 85.69 -55.39
C LEU A 394 2.59 87.11 -54.83
N TYR A 395 2.98 87.32 -53.57
CA TYR A 395 3.13 88.67 -53.01
C TYR A 395 4.18 89.49 -53.76
N GLN A 396 5.33 88.90 -54.11
CA GLN A 396 6.35 89.58 -54.93
C GLN A 396 5.83 89.93 -56.33
N ILE A 397 5.09 89.04 -56.98
CA ILE A 397 4.47 89.30 -58.29
C ILE A 397 3.41 90.39 -58.17
N ASN A 398 2.58 90.35 -57.13
CA ASN A 398 1.54 91.36 -56.91
C ASN A 398 2.17 92.74 -56.67
N ASP A 399 3.23 92.82 -55.87
CA ASP A 399 3.99 94.06 -55.66
C ASP A 399 4.62 94.57 -56.99
N GLN A 400 5.16 93.68 -57.82
CA GLN A 400 5.63 94.05 -59.16
C GLN A 400 4.50 94.57 -60.08
N LEU A 401 3.31 93.94 -60.03
CA LEU A 401 2.16 94.36 -60.81
C LEU A 401 1.57 95.69 -60.31
N GLU A 402 1.49 95.90 -59.00
CA GLU A 402 1.07 97.17 -58.40
C GLU A 402 2.01 98.31 -58.79
N ASN A 403 3.33 98.06 -58.78
CA ASN A 403 4.32 99.03 -59.26
C ASN A 403 4.13 99.34 -60.76
N LYS A 404 3.96 98.32 -61.61
CA LYS A 404 3.65 98.52 -63.05
C LYS A 404 2.33 99.25 -63.28
N PHE A 405 1.31 98.94 -62.48
CA PHE A 405 0.01 99.60 -62.57
C PHE A 405 0.14 101.08 -62.18
N LYS A 406 0.94 101.39 -61.17
CA LYS A 406 1.27 102.75 -60.77
C LYS A 406 2.02 103.49 -61.88
N GLU A 407 3.04 102.88 -62.49
CA GLU A 407 3.75 103.43 -63.65
C GLU A 407 2.80 103.74 -64.81
N LEU A 408 1.95 102.77 -65.19
CA LEU A 408 0.96 102.95 -66.25
C LEU A 408 -0.07 104.03 -65.91
N LYS A 409 -0.48 104.14 -64.63
CA LYS A 409 -1.40 105.18 -64.18
C LYS A 409 -0.76 106.57 -64.31
N GLU A 410 0.50 106.72 -63.87
CA GLU A 410 1.26 107.96 -64.02
C GLU A 410 1.49 108.32 -65.50
N GLU A 411 1.74 107.33 -66.36
CA GLU A 411 1.83 107.52 -67.82
C GLU A 411 0.49 107.97 -68.44
N ASN A 412 -0.61 107.36 -68.01
CA ASN A 412 -1.95 107.71 -68.47
C ASN A 412 -2.35 109.11 -68.01
N GLU A 413 -2.03 109.50 -66.77
CA GLU A 413 -2.21 110.86 -66.26
C GLU A 413 -1.40 111.88 -67.10
N ARG A 414 -0.14 111.58 -67.42
CA ARG A 414 0.67 112.42 -68.34
C ARG A 414 0.08 112.54 -69.74
N LEU A 415 -0.43 111.45 -70.30
CA LEU A 415 -1.10 111.47 -71.61
C LEU A 415 -2.39 112.29 -71.56
N ASN A 416 -3.15 112.17 -70.48
CA ASN A 416 -4.39 112.92 -70.29
C ASN A 416 -4.13 114.42 -70.11
N GLU A 417 -3.06 114.80 -69.39
CA GLU A 417 -2.60 116.20 -69.33
C GLU A 417 -2.20 116.73 -70.71
N LYS A 418 -1.46 115.94 -71.50
CA LYS A 418 -1.12 116.31 -72.89
C LYS A 418 -2.36 116.49 -73.76
N LEU A 419 -3.36 115.61 -73.62
CA LEU A 419 -4.65 115.73 -74.31
C LEU A 419 -5.38 117.01 -73.91
N LEU A 420 -5.45 117.32 -72.62
CA LEU A 420 -6.09 118.53 -72.10
C LEU A 420 -5.39 119.82 -72.60
N ILE A 421 -4.06 119.80 -72.72
CA ILE A 421 -3.30 120.91 -73.32
C ILE A 421 -3.67 121.08 -74.80
N ASN A 422 -3.73 119.97 -75.55
CA ASN A 422 -4.15 119.98 -76.96
C ASN A 422 -5.60 120.44 -77.14
N GLU A 423 -6.52 120.01 -76.28
CA GLU A 423 -7.92 120.47 -76.30
C GLU A 423 -8.01 121.98 -76.07
N LYS A 424 -7.26 122.52 -75.10
CA LYS A 424 -7.22 123.97 -74.84
C LYS A 424 -6.67 124.76 -76.04
N GLU A 425 -5.65 124.24 -76.73
CA GLU A 425 -5.14 124.86 -77.96
C GLU A 425 -6.17 124.81 -79.10
N ASN A 426 -6.88 123.69 -79.26
CA ASN A 426 -7.93 123.56 -80.27
C ASN A 426 -9.12 124.48 -79.99
N VAL A 427 -9.54 124.62 -78.73
CA VAL A 427 -10.59 125.57 -78.35
C VAL A 427 -10.19 127.02 -78.68
N LYS A 428 -8.95 127.42 -78.39
CA LYS A 428 -8.44 128.74 -78.79
C LYS A 428 -8.52 128.99 -80.28
N LYS A 429 -8.09 128.02 -81.10
CA LYS A 429 -8.19 128.11 -82.57
C LYS A 429 -9.65 128.23 -83.04
N LEU A 430 -10.56 127.57 -82.36
CA LEU A 430 -12.00 127.60 -82.67
C LEU A 430 -12.63 128.95 -82.32
N GLU A 431 -12.18 129.58 -81.22
CA GLU A 431 -12.56 130.94 -80.84
C GLU A 431 -12.09 131.99 -81.86
N GLU A 432 -10.87 131.85 -82.38
CA GLU A 432 -10.31 132.74 -83.42
C GLU A 432 -11.11 132.67 -84.73
N ILE A 433 -11.48 131.47 -85.18
CA ILE A 433 -12.33 131.26 -86.37
C ILE A 433 -13.71 131.90 -86.18
N LYS A 434 -14.26 131.86 -84.95
CA LYS A 434 -15.58 132.42 -84.64
C LYS A 434 -15.60 133.95 -84.74
N ILE A 435 -14.50 134.61 -84.40
CA ILE A 435 -14.34 136.06 -84.53
C ILE A 435 -14.24 136.46 -86.00
N GLU A 436 -13.44 135.75 -86.81
CA GLU A 436 -13.34 136.01 -88.26
C GLU A 436 -14.67 135.84 -89.00
N PHE A 437 -15.49 134.87 -88.59
CA PHE A 437 -16.80 134.64 -89.19
C PHE A 437 -17.75 135.82 -88.93
N ASN A 438 -17.76 136.34 -87.70
CA ASN A 438 -18.65 137.43 -87.29
C ASN A 438 -18.31 138.77 -87.96
N GLU A 439 -17.02 139.02 -88.26
CA GLU A 439 -16.60 140.19 -89.03
C GLU A 439 -17.03 140.14 -90.51
N LYS A 440 -17.08 138.93 -91.10
CA LYS A 440 -17.55 138.74 -92.49
C LYS A 440 -19.07 138.86 -92.60
N GLU A 441 -19.81 138.43 -91.58
CA GLU A 441 -21.26 138.53 -91.51
C GLU A 441 -21.73 140.00 -91.44
N ASN A 442 -21.05 140.86 -90.66
CA ASN A 442 -21.39 142.28 -90.58
C ASN A 442 -21.17 143.05 -91.91
N LYS A 443 -20.12 142.72 -92.67
CA LYS A 443 -19.85 143.32 -93.99
C LYS A 443 -20.90 142.94 -95.04
N LEU A 444 -21.52 141.76 -94.90
CA LEU A 444 -22.59 141.31 -95.81
C LEU A 444 -23.91 142.05 -95.54
N ASN A 445 -24.21 142.34 -94.28
CA ASN A 445 -25.42 143.07 -93.88
C ASN A 445 -25.38 144.56 -94.27
N GLU A 446 -24.21 145.20 -94.24
CA GLU A 446 -24.04 146.56 -94.81
C GLU A 446 -24.25 146.58 -96.33
N PHE A 447 -23.85 145.53 -97.05
CA PHE A 447 -24.04 145.46 -98.51
C PHE A 447 -25.51 145.22 -98.90
N LEU A 448 -26.27 144.48 -98.08
CA LEU A 448 -27.70 144.21 -98.29
C LEU A 448 -28.56 145.47 -98.07
N THR A 449 -28.29 146.24 -97.01
CA THR A 449 -29.03 147.49 -96.72
C THR A 449 -28.83 148.55 -97.82
N GLU A 450 -27.66 148.60 -98.47
CA GLU A 450 -27.41 149.51 -99.60
C GLU A 450 -28.17 149.11 -100.88
N LYS A 451 -28.51 147.82 -101.02
CA LYS A 451 -29.28 147.30 -102.16
C LYS A 451 -30.78 147.44 -101.97
N GLU A 452 -31.27 147.28 -100.74
CA GLU A 452 -32.68 147.51 -100.40
C GLU A 452 -33.10 148.97 -100.62
N ALA A 453 -32.24 149.94 -100.27
CA ALA A 453 -32.50 151.36 -100.53
C ALA A 453 -32.60 151.71 -102.04
N LYS A 454 -31.92 150.96 -102.91
CA LYS A 454 -32.00 151.13 -104.38
C LYS A 454 -33.25 150.49 -104.99
N ILE A 455 -33.83 149.49 -104.32
CA ILE A 455 -35.07 148.84 -104.76
C ILE A 455 -36.27 149.76 -104.46
N GLU A 456 -36.31 150.38 -103.28
CA GLU A 456 -37.37 151.34 -102.90
C GLU A 456 -37.45 152.55 -103.85
N GLU A 457 -36.31 153.04 -104.36
CA GLU A 457 -36.26 154.14 -105.32
C GLU A 457 -36.82 153.75 -106.71
N ILE A 458 -36.67 152.49 -107.11
CA ILE A 458 -37.17 151.97 -108.39
C ILE A 458 -38.67 151.70 -108.30
N GLU A 459 -39.16 151.20 -107.17
CA GLU A 459 -40.59 150.95 -106.93
C GLU A 459 -41.42 152.24 -106.98
N GLY A 460 -40.90 153.36 -106.43
CA GLY A 460 -41.55 154.67 -106.53
C GLY A 460 -41.68 155.19 -107.98
N LYS A 461 -40.71 154.91 -108.85
CA LYS A 461 -40.77 155.29 -110.28
C LYS A 461 -41.76 154.42 -111.07
N ILE A 462 -41.97 153.16 -110.67
CA ILE A 462 -42.91 152.24 -111.31
C ILE A 462 -44.37 152.63 -110.96
N GLU A 463 -44.67 153.00 -109.72
CA GLU A 463 -46.03 153.44 -109.34
C GLU A 463 -46.48 154.72 -110.07
N GLU A 464 -45.57 155.68 -110.25
CA GLU A 464 -45.90 156.95 -110.90
C GLU A 464 -46.17 156.78 -112.41
N LEU A 465 -45.43 155.91 -113.09
CA LEU A 465 -45.66 155.56 -114.50
C LEU A 465 -46.94 154.74 -114.69
N THR A 466 -47.32 153.91 -113.72
CA THR A 466 -48.53 153.09 -113.78
C THR A 466 -49.80 153.94 -113.66
N LYS A 467 -49.74 155.03 -112.89
CA LYS A 467 -50.85 155.99 -112.74
C LYS A 467 -51.08 156.82 -114.01
N GLN A 468 -50.02 157.25 -114.69
CA GLN A 468 -50.11 157.97 -115.97
C GLN A 468 -50.70 157.09 -117.09
N LYS A 469 -50.38 155.79 -117.08
CA LYS A 469 -50.95 154.81 -118.02
C LYS A 469 -52.47 154.65 -117.84
N LEU A 470 -52.95 154.58 -116.60
CA LEU A 470 -54.38 154.42 -116.29
C LEU A 470 -55.22 155.65 -116.69
N ASP A 471 -54.67 156.87 -116.53
CA ASP A 471 -55.37 158.12 -116.85
C ASP A 471 -55.50 158.38 -118.37
N LEU A 472 -54.54 157.85 -119.15
CA LEU A 472 -54.60 157.85 -120.62
C LEU A 472 -55.53 156.75 -121.18
N GLN A 473 -55.60 155.60 -120.51
CA GLN A 473 -56.44 154.47 -120.91
C GLN A 473 -57.95 154.77 -120.68
N ALA A 474 -58.29 155.57 -119.66
CA ALA A 474 -59.66 156.03 -119.42
C ALA A 474 -60.15 157.08 -120.44
N LYS A 475 -59.26 157.92 -120.99
CA LYS A 475 -59.60 158.91 -122.03
C LYS A 475 -59.83 158.26 -123.42
N LEU A 476 -59.19 157.12 -123.69
CA LEU A 476 -59.32 156.40 -124.96
C LEU A 476 -60.59 155.56 -125.07
N GLN A 477 -61.25 155.25 -123.95
CA GLN A 477 -62.53 154.53 -123.93
C GLN A 477 -63.76 155.42 -124.24
N GLN A 478 -63.59 156.75 -124.33
CA GLN A 478 -64.69 157.70 -124.62
C GLN A 478 -65.01 157.92 -126.10
N LEU A 479 -64.24 157.40 -127.06
CA LEU A 479 -64.42 157.80 -128.47
C LEU A 479 -64.63 156.69 -129.51
N THR A 480 -64.54 155.41 -129.16
CA THR A 480 -64.52 154.38 -130.22
C THR A 480 -65.22 153.08 -129.84
N ASN A 481 -66.53 153.19 -129.56
CA ASN A 481 -67.50 152.11 -129.73
C ASN A 481 -68.89 152.74 -129.87
N HIS A 482 -69.49 152.68 -131.06
CA HIS A 482 -70.84 152.12 -131.18
C HIS A 482 -70.88 151.28 -132.47
N SER A 483 -71.06 149.96 -132.27
CA SER A 483 -71.20 148.85 -133.23
C SER A 483 -69.95 148.43 -134.01
N GLN A 484 -69.14 147.51 -133.47
CA GLN A 484 -69.24 146.03 -133.51
C GLN A 484 -68.89 145.41 -134.87
N VAL A 485 -67.60 145.06 -135.05
CA VAL A 485 -67.07 144.30 -136.18
C VAL A 485 -65.87 143.44 -135.74
N THR A 486 -66.06 142.13 -135.89
CA THR A 486 -65.19 141.01 -136.32
C THR A 486 -63.67 140.94 -136.08
N GLU A 487 -63.29 139.72 -135.68
CA GLU A 487 -62.20 138.87 -136.19
C GLU A 487 -60.74 139.13 -135.80
N GLY A 488 -60.16 138.11 -135.14
CA GLY A 488 -59.06 137.37 -135.74
C GLY A 488 -57.67 137.50 -135.11
N GLY A 489 -57.12 136.38 -134.66
CA GLY A 489 -55.74 135.99 -135.00
C GLY A 489 -54.64 136.11 -133.94
N ASN A 490 -54.08 134.94 -133.60
CA ASN A 490 -52.66 134.60 -133.41
C ASN A 490 -51.81 135.25 -132.29
N ASP A 491 -51.32 134.41 -131.37
CA ASP A 491 -49.90 133.99 -131.17
C ASP A 491 -48.78 135.02 -131.53
N PRO A 492 -47.58 135.05 -130.87
CA PRO A 492 -46.87 133.90 -130.28
C PRO A 492 -45.86 134.18 -129.12
N LEU A 493 -45.16 133.11 -128.71
CA LEU A 493 -43.69 132.96 -128.50
C LEU A 493 -42.89 133.74 -127.41
N PHE A 494 -42.32 132.93 -126.49
CA PHE A 494 -40.88 132.73 -126.17
C PHE A 494 -39.97 133.81 -125.55
N ALA A 495 -39.29 133.42 -124.47
CA ALA A 495 -37.81 133.50 -124.20
C ALA A 495 -37.53 132.79 -122.84
N TYR A 496 -36.79 131.67 -122.69
CA TYR A 496 -35.31 131.46 -122.62
C TYR A 496 -34.52 132.60 -121.93
N THR A 497 -33.72 132.35 -120.88
CA THR A 497 -32.35 131.76 -120.86
C THR A 497 -31.94 131.27 -119.42
N GLN A 498 -31.34 130.08 -119.21
CA GLN A 498 -29.89 129.75 -118.94
C GLN A 498 -29.24 130.48 -117.75
N ASP A 499 -28.58 129.89 -116.74
CA ASP A 499 -28.06 128.54 -116.44
C ASP A 499 -28.46 128.06 -115.04
#